data_AF-A0A957MDG4-F1
#
_entry.id   AF-A0A957MDG4-F1
#
_cell.length_a   1.000
_cell.length_b   1.000
_cell.length_c   1.000
_cell.angle_alpha   90.00
_cell.angle_beta   90.00
_cell.angle_gamma   90.00
#
_symmetry.space_group_name_H-M   'P 1'
#
loop_
_entity.id
_entity.type
_entity.pdbx_description
1 polymer ?
#
loop_
_entity_poly.entity_id
_entity_poly.type
_entity_poly.pdbx_seq_one_letter_code
_entity_poly.pdbx_strand_id
1 'polypeptide(L)'
;MTNSQNDTREAVADVQHAIWAHWMRYQFSVCQQNDDGSLTIPAEKVERWQRQIETDYAGLSEREKDSDREQADKVLGALGNADSIKALQRRWQVLEGGGDPKATIEEAIGIHNEAQGYIKALKEMQEGIKALVNEIFAELLITEFEGSAGKARVANAYTRVSYDTKGLDKLARERPDLGLVLKQYRKTTGVPGSVRIG
;
A
#
# COMPACT_ATOMS: atom_id res chain seq x y z
N MET A 1 -14.47 -12.64 22.03
CA MET A 1 -13.67 -12.60 20.79
C MET A 1 -12.98 -11.24 20.75
N THR A 2 -11.67 -11.17 20.47
CA THR A 2 -10.94 -9.90 20.45
C THR A 2 -11.34 -9.07 19.23
N ASN A 3 -11.31 -7.74 19.32
CA ASN A 3 -11.55 -6.82 18.18
C ASN A 3 -10.76 -7.24 16.93
N SER A 4 -9.56 -7.79 17.11
CA SER A 4 -8.70 -8.24 16.02
C SER A 4 -9.26 -9.40 15.18
N GLN A 5 -9.97 -10.36 15.78
CA GLN A 5 -10.59 -11.46 15.02
C GLN A 5 -11.81 -10.96 14.23
N ASN A 6 -12.47 -9.91 14.73
CA ASN A 6 -13.58 -9.28 14.04
C ASN A 6 -13.09 -8.49 12.82
N ASP A 7 -11.99 -7.74 12.95
CA ASP A 7 -11.43 -6.97 11.84
C ASP A 7 -10.96 -7.85 10.67
N THR A 8 -10.28 -8.98 10.95
CA THR A 8 -9.84 -9.92 9.89
C THR A 8 -11.05 -10.59 9.22
N ARG A 9 -12.08 -10.94 10.01
CA ARG A 9 -13.32 -11.49 9.47
C ARG A 9 -14.02 -10.52 8.52
N GLU A 10 -14.14 -9.24 8.89
CA GLU A 10 -14.77 -8.22 8.05
C GLU A 10 -13.95 -7.94 6.79
N ALA A 11 -12.62 -7.90 6.87
CA ALA A 11 -11.75 -7.74 5.70
C ALA A 11 -11.88 -8.91 4.71
N VAL A 12 -11.92 -10.14 5.21
CA VAL A 12 -12.16 -11.33 4.38
C VAL A 12 -13.58 -11.31 3.81
N ALA A 13 -14.58 -10.92 4.60
CA ALA A 13 -15.97 -10.83 4.15
C ALA A 13 -16.16 -9.80 3.03
N ASP A 14 -15.50 -8.64 3.12
CA ASP A 14 -15.51 -7.61 2.07
C ASP A 14 -14.94 -8.15 0.74
N VAL A 15 -13.80 -8.83 0.78
CA VAL A 15 -13.21 -9.46 -0.41
C VAL A 15 -14.11 -10.56 -0.97
N GLN A 16 -14.67 -11.42 -0.12
CA GLN A 16 -15.61 -12.46 -0.55
C GLN A 16 -16.86 -11.87 -1.23
N HIS A 17 -17.40 -10.78 -0.66
CA HIS A 17 -18.54 -10.07 -1.24
C HIS A 17 -18.19 -9.45 -2.59
N ALA A 18 -17.01 -8.83 -2.73
CA ALA A 18 -16.54 -8.27 -3.99
C ALA A 18 -16.36 -9.34 -5.09
N ILE A 19 -15.82 -10.51 -4.73
CA ILE A 19 -15.68 -11.67 -5.64
C ILE A 19 -17.07 -12.15 -6.09
N TRP A 20 -18.00 -12.35 -5.16
CA TRP A 20 -19.38 -12.73 -5.48
C TRP A 20 -20.05 -11.72 -6.40
N ALA A 21 -19.98 -10.42 -6.08
CA ALA A 21 -20.59 -9.36 -6.88
C ALA A 21 -19.99 -9.28 -8.29
N HIS A 22 -18.68 -9.51 -8.44
CA HIS A 22 -18.03 -9.61 -9.74
C HIS A 22 -18.60 -10.76 -10.59
N TRP A 23 -18.69 -11.97 -10.02
CA TRP A 23 -19.25 -13.13 -10.71
C TRP A 23 -20.74 -12.97 -11.05
N MET A 24 -21.54 -12.37 -10.15
CA MET A 24 -22.95 -12.09 -10.43
C MET A 24 -23.10 -11.10 -11.59
N ARG A 25 -22.29 -10.02 -11.61
CA ARG A 25 -22.28 -9.08 -12.74
C ARG A 25 -21.88 -9.76 -14.04
N TYR A 26 -20.85 -10.60 -14.03
CA TYR A 26 -20.44 -11.36 -15.21
C TYR A 26 -21.56 -12.30 -15.69
N GLN A 27 -22.15 -13.07 -14.77
CA GLN A 27 -23.25 -13.98 -15.10
C GLN A 27 -24.42 -13.22 -15.73
N PHE A 28 -24.89 -12.15 -15.11
CA PHE A 28 -25.98 -11.35 -15.66
C PHE A 28 -25.61 -10.69 -17.00
N SER A 29 -24.36 -10.29 -17.20
CA SER A 29 -23.91 -9.70 -18.47
C SER A 29 -23.94 -10.66 -19.66
N VAL A 30 -23.90 -11.97 -19.40
CA VAL A 30 -23.96 -13.00 -20.44
C VAL A 30 -25.34 -13.66 -20.54
N CYS A 31 -26.28 -13.33 -19.65
CA CYS A 31 -27.65 -13.79 -19.75
C CYS A 31 -28.44 -12.98 -20.79
N GLN A 32 -29.43 -13.62 -21.41
CA GLN A 32 -30.44 -12.94 -22.19
C GLN A 32 -31.59 -12.50 -21.28
N GLN A 33 -31.96 -11.23 -21.34
CA GLN A 33 -33.12 -10.71 -20.61
C GLN A 33 -34.42 -11.05 -21.35
N ASN A 34 -35.38 -11.60 -20.61
CA ASN A 34 -36.71 -11.95 -21.09
C ASN A 34 -37.71 -10.81 -20.82
N ASP A 35 -38.85 -10.84 -21.49
CA ASP A 35 -39.88 -9.79 -21.40
C ASP A 35 -40.48 -9.64 -19.98
N ASP A 36 -40.45 -10.70 -19.18
CA ASP A 36 -40.93 -10.70 -17.78
C ASP A 36 -39.87 -10.22 -16.78
N GLY A 37 -38.69 -9.80 -17.25
CA GLY A 37 -37.56 -9.37 -16.43
C GLY A 37 -36.70 -10.52 -15.90
N SER A 38 -37.04 -11.77 -16.19
CA SER A 38 -36.17 -12.91 -15.89
C SER A 38 -34.96 -12.97 -16.84
N LEU A 39 -33.98 -13.79 -16.48
CA LEU A 39 -32.74 -13.96 -17.24
C LEU A 39 -32.60 -15.42 -17.69
N THR A 40 -32.33 -15.61 -18.97
CA THR A 40 -32.00 -16.92 -19.57
C THR A 40 -30.48 -17.05 -19.70
N ILE A 41 -29.91 -18.07 -19.08
CA ILE A 41 -28.48 -18.38 -19.22
C ILE A 41 -28.27 -19.14 -20.53
N PRO A 42 -27.33 -18.74 -21.41
CA PRO A 42 -27.02 -19.48 -22.61
C PRO A 42 -26.57 -20.91 -22.32
N ALA A 43 -27.02 -21.87 -23.14
CA ALA A 43 -26.78 -23.30 -22.92
C ALA A 43 -25.28 -23.64 -22.81
N GLU A 44 -24.44 -23.01 -23.64
CA GLU A 44 -23.00 -23.23 -23.61
C GLU A 44 -22.33 -22.72 -22.32
N LYS A 45 -22.91 -21.71 -21.67
CA LYS A 45 -22.44 -21.22 -20.36
C LYS A 45 -22.85 -22.20 -19.26
N VAL A 46 -24.09 -22.68 -19.31
CA VAL A 46 -24.60 -23.71 -18.38
C VAL A 46 -23.72 -24.95 -18.44
N GLU A 47 -23.49 -25.50 -19.63
CA GLU A 47 -22.65 -26.68 -19.84
C GLU A 47 -21.23 -26.48 -19.32
N ARG A 48 -20.61 -25.34 -19.67
CA ARG A 48 -19.25 -25.03 -19.21
C ARG A 48 -19.16 -24.92 -17.69
N TRP A 49 -20.06 -24.16 -17.05
CA TRP A 49 -20.02 -23.95 -15.60
C TRP A 49 -20.38 -25.21 -14.83
N GLN A 50 -21.33 -26.01 -15.32
CA GLN A 50 -21.65 -27.32 -14.73
C GLN A 50 -20.43 -28.24 -14.76
N ARG A 51 -19.75 -28.38 -15.91
CA ARG A 51 -18.51 -29.16 -16.00
C ARG A 51 -17.45 -28.65 -15.01
N GLN A 52 -17.27 -27.33 -14.89
CA GLN A 52 -16.29 -26.76 -13.96
C GLN A 52 -16.61 -27.09 -12.50
N ILE A 53 -17.88 -27.05 -12.10
CA ILE A 53 -18.33 -27.40 -10.74
C ILE A 53 -18.12 -28.90 -10.46
N GLU A 54 -18.34 -29.76 -11.45
CA GLU A 54 -18.18 -31.22 -11.33
C GLU A 54 -16.71 -31.68 -11.41
N THR A 55 -15.80 -30.82 -11.85
CA THR A 55 -14.37 -31.14 -11.99
C THR A 55 -13.60 -30.67 -10.76
N ASP A 56 -12.95 -31.59 -10.04
CA ASP A 56 -12.04 -31.24 -8.94
C ASP A 56 -10.96 -30.26 -9.41
N TYR A 57 -10.51 -29.36 -8.53
CA TYR A 57 -9.49 -28.34 -8.86
C TYR A 57 -8.26 -28.96 -9.55
N ALA A 58 -7.79 -30.12 -9.10
CA ALA A 58 -6.63 -30.81 -9.71
C ALA A 58 -6.85 -31.16 -11.19
N GLY A 59 -8.10 -31.45 -11.59
CA GLY A 59 -8.52 -31.79 -12.94
C GLY A 59 -8.91 -30.60 -13.83
N LEU A 60 -8.95 -29.38 -13.28
CA LEU A 60 -9.17 -28.17 -14.08
C LEU A 60 -7.98 -27.90 -15.01
N SER A 61 -8.24 -27.24 -16.14
CA SER A 61 -7.16 -26.73 -16.99
C SER A 61 -6.39 -25.62 -16.28
N GLU A 62 -5.11 -25.40 -16.64
CA GLU A 62 -4.32 -24.34 -15.97
C GLU A 62 -4.93 -22.95 -16.13
N ARG A 63 -5.55 -22.66 -17.28
CA ARG A 63 -6.25 -21.39 -17.49
C ARG A 63 -7.43 -21.20 -16.53
N GLU A 64 -8.10 -22.28 -16.16
CA GLU A 64 -9.20 -22.22 -15.20
C GLU A 64 -8.66 -22.06 -13.78
N LYS A 65 -7.62 -22.81 -13.44
CA LYS A 65 -6.93 -22.65 -12.16
C LYS A 65 -6.34 -21.26 -11.98
N ASP A 66 -5.87 -20.59 -13.04
CA ASP A 66 -5.38 -19.21 -12.97
C ASP A 66 -6.47 -18.25 -12.43
N SER A 67 -7.72 -18.41 -12.88
CA SER A 67 -8.85 -17.63 -12.36
C SER A 67 -9.10 -17.89 -10.88
N ASP A 68 -9.01 -19.15 -10.45
CA ASP A 68 -9.19 -19.54 -9.05
C ASP A 68 -8.04 -19.02 -8.17
N ARG A 69 -6.80 -19.11 -8.65
CA ARG A 69 -5.60 -18.56 -8.00
C ARG A 69 -5.71 -17.05 -7.83
N GLU A 70 -6.15 -16.32 -8.85
CA GLU A 70 -6.35 -14.86 -8.76
C GLU A 70 -7.38 -14.49 -7.66
N GLN A 71 -8.45 -15.26 -7.50
CA GLN A 71 -9.41 -15.02 -6.42
C GLN A 71 -8.83 -15.42 -5.05
N ALA A 72 -8.06 -16.52 -4.98
CA ALA A 72 -7.39 -16.94 -3.76
C ALA A 72 -6.36 -15.91 -3.28
N ASP A 73 -5.60 -15.31 -4.19
CA ASP A 73 -4.61 -14.27 -3.89
C ASP A 73 -5.24 -13.02 -3.28
N LYS A 74 -6.46 -12.64 -3.70
CA LYS A 74 -7.21 -11.54 -3.07
C LYS A 74 -7.56 -11.84 -1.62
N VAL A 75 -7.98 -13.08 -1.33
CA VAL A 75 -8.30 -13.54 0.02
C VAL A 75 -7.04 -13.62 0.89
N LEU A 76 -5.95 -14.15 0.34
CA LEU A 76 -4.64 -14.18 1.00
C LEU A 76 -4.11 -12.77 1.27
N GLY A 77 -4.35 -11.81 0.38
CA GLY A 77 -4.03 -10.40 0.60
C GLY A 77 -4.81 -9.78 1.75
N ALA A 78 -6.10 -10.09 1.89
CA ALA A 78 -6.91 -9.64 3.02
C ALA A 78 -6.45 -10.23 4.35
N LEU A 79 -6.09 -11.51 4.35
CA LEU A 79 -5.49 -12.18 5.51
C LEU A 79 -4.12 -11.57 5.86
N GLY A 80 -3.24 -11.40 4.86
CA GLY A 80 -1.89 -10.86 5.04
C GLY A 80 -1.85 -9.40 5.51
N ASN A 81 -2.71 -8.52 4.99
CA ASN A 81 -2.63 -7.10 5.33
C ASN A 81 -3.10 -6.78 6.75
N ALA A 82 -4.16 -7.43 7.23
CA ALA A 82 -4.68 -7.21 8.59
C ALA A 82 -3.87 -7.99 9.65
N ASP A 83 -3.42 -9.20 9.31
CA ASP A 83 -2.71 -10.04 10.27
C ASP A 83 -1.22 -9.69 10.37
N SER A 84 -0.54 -9.27 9.29
CA SER A 84 0.91 -9.03 9.34
C SER A 84 1.33 -7.80 10.15
N ILE A 85 0.62 -6.67 10.04
CA ILE A 85 0.93 -5.48 10.87
C ILE A 85 0.64 -5.77 12.35
N LYS A 86 -0.48 -6.42 12.64
CA LYS A 86 -0.84 -6.82 14.01
C LYS A 86 0.09 -7.92 14.55
N ALA A 87 0.65 -8.77 13.68
CA ALA A 87 1.65 -9.77 14.06
C ALA A 87 2.99 -9.11 14.39
N LEU A 88 3.42 -8.14 13.58
CA LEU A 88 4.61 -7.32 13.88
C LEU A 88 4.46 -6.58 15.21
N GLN A 89 3.29 -6.00 15.47
CA GLN A 89 2.99 -5.35 16.76
C GLN A 89 3.07 -6.32 17.93
N ARG A 90 2.52 -7.53 17.79
CA ARG A 90 2.61 -8.56 18.83
C ARG A 90 4.06 -9.02 19.07
N ARG A 91 4.83 -9.24 18.01
CA ARG A 91 6.26 -9.59 18.11
C ARG A 91 7.05 -8.48 18.81
N TRP A 92 6.77 -7.23 18.49
CA TRP A 92 7.39 -6.08 19.15
C TRP A 92 7.04 -6.01 20.64
N GLN A 93 5.78 -6.22 21.02
CA GLN A 93 5.35 -6.23 22.43
C GLN A 93 6.07 -7.30 23.26
N VAL A 94 6.39 -8.46 22.67
CA VAL A 94 7.12 -9.53 23.37
C VAL A 94 8.57 -9.11 23.70
N LEU A 95 9.20 -8.26 22.86
CA LEU A 95 10.56 -7.76 23.11
C LEU A 95 10.67 -6.87 24.35
N GLU A 96 9.57 -6.23 24.76
CA GLU A 96 9.53 -5.40 25.97
C GLU A 96 9.58 -6.24 27.27
N GLY A 97 9.35 -7.55 27.18
CA GLY A 97 9.34 -8.48 28.31
C GLY A 97 10.71 -8.88 28.86
N GLY A 98 11.81 -8.48 28.20
CA GLY A 98 13.18 -8.83 28.60
C GLY A 98 13.63 -10.22 28.10
N GLY A 99 14.95 -10.39 27.98
CA GLY A 99 15.58 -11.58 27.39
C GLY A 99 17.07 -11.34 27.09
N ASP A 100 17.67 -12.20 26.27
CA ASP A 100 19.03 -11.96 25.77
C ASP A 100 19.08 -10.68 24.92
N PRO A 101 19.90 -9.67 25.28
CA PRO A 101 19.95 -8.39 24.55
C PRO A 101 20.31 -8.54 23.08
N LYS A 102 21.17 -9.50 22.74
CA LYS A 102 21.60 -9.70 21.36
C LYS A 102 20.47 -10.26 20.51
N ALA A 103 19.80 -11.32 20.96
CA ALA A 103 18.62 -11.88 20.31
C ALA A 103 17.49 -10.85 20.19
N THR A 104 17.30 -10.02 21.22
CA THR A 104 16.30 -8.93 21.22
C THR A 104 16.59 -7.89 20.13
N ILE A 105 17.86 -7.49 19.97
CA ILE A 105 18.28 -6.55 18.91
C ILE A 105 18.10 -7.18 17.52
N GLU A 106 18.49 -8.45 17.35
CA GLU A 106 18.33 -9.16 16.08
C GLU A 106 16.85 -9.24 15.66
N GLU A 107 15.95 -9.62 16.58
CA GLU A 107 14.51 -9.66 16.31
C GLU A 107 13.93 -8.26 16.06
N ALA A 108 14.37 -7.24 16.80
CA ALA A 108 13.94 -5.86 16.59
C ALA A 108 14.33 -5.33 15.19
N ILE A 109 15.53 -5.66 14.70
CA ILE A 109 15.97 -5.34 13.34
C ILE A 109 15.11 -6.09 12.31
N GLY A 110 14.81 -7.37 12.56
CA GLY A 110 13.92 -8.16 11.69
C GLY A 110 12.53 -7.54 11.54
N ILE A 111 11.90 -7.19 12.66
CA ILE A 111 10.60 -6.49 12.70
C ILE A 111 10.68 -5.15 11.97
N HIS A 112 11.75 -4.38 12.18
CA HIS A 112 11.94 -3.09 11.50
C HIS A 112 12.00 -3.25 9.98
N ASN A 113 12.81 -4.18 9.49
CA ASN A 113 13.00 -4.40 8.06
C ASN A 113 11.71 -4.89 7.38
N GLU A 114 10.95 -5.76 8.05
CA GLU A 114 9.65 -6.20 7.56
C GLU A 114 8.66 -5.02 7.49
N ALA A 115 8.60 -4.18 8.53
CA ALA A 115 7.81 -2.96 8.54
C ALA A 115 8.22 -1.97 7.44
N GLN A 116 9.52 -1.81 7.18
CA GLN A 116 10.03 -0.99 6.06
C GLN A 116 9.53 -1.50 4.71
N GLY A 117 9.44 -2.83 4.51
CA GLY A 117 8.85 -3.43 3.32
C GLY A 117 7.41 -2.98 3.08
N TYR A 118 6.56 -3.06 4.11
CA TYR A 118 5.17 -2.60 4.03
C TYR A 118 5.08 -1.09 3.77
N ILE A 119 5.89 -0.28 4.45
CA ILE A 119 5.94 1.18 4.24
C ILE A 119 6.33 1.50 2.80
N LYS A 120 7.33 0.79 2.24
CA LYS A 120 7.78 0.98 0.86
C LYS A 120 6.65 0.70 -0.13
N ALA A 121 5.95 -0.44 0.02
CA ALA A 121 4.83 -0.80 -0.86
C ALA A 121 3.70 0.24 -0.82
N LEU A 122 3.33 0.73 0.38
CA LEU A 122 2.31 1.78 0.51
C LEU A 122 2.76 3.11 -0.11
N LYS A 123 4.04 3.47 0.00
CA LYS A 123 4.58 4.66 -0.65
C LYS A 123 4.54 4.54 -2.17
N GLU A 124 4.95 3.40 -2.72
CA GLU A 124 4.89 3.14 -4.17
C GLU A 124 3.45 3.25 -4.69
N MET A 125 2.47 2.70 -3.96
CA MET A 125 1.05 2.87 -4.26
C MET A 125 0.61 4.34 -4.20
N GLN A 126 1.00 5.09 -3.17
CA GLN A 126 0.69 6.52 -3.06
C GLN A 126 1.26 7.33 -4.21
N GLU A 127 2.49 7.04 -4.66
CA GLU A 127 3.08 7.71 -5.83
C GLU A 127 2.34 7.36 -7.12
N GLY A 128 1.92 6.11 -7.31
CA GLY A 128 1.07 5.71 -8.44
C GLY A 128 -0.28 6.46 -8.46
N ILE A 129 -0.92 6.60 -7.29
CA ILE A 129 -2.18 7.37 -7.15
C ILE A 129 -1.95 8.84 -7.49
N LYS A 130 -0.86 9.46 -7.02
CA LYS A 130 -0.54 10.85 -7.35
C LYS A 130 -0.30 11.04 -8.85
N ALA A 131 0.36 10.08 -9.50
CA ALA A 131 0.58 10.11 -10.94
C ALA A 131 -0.76 10.08 -11.70
N LEU A 132 -1.66 9.16 -11.33
CA LEU A 132 -3.01 9.09 -11.90
C LEU A 132 -3.79 10.40 -11.70
N VAL A 133 -3.77 10.97 -10.49
CA VAL A 133 -4.42 12.25 -10.21
C VAL A 133 -3.85 13.37 -11.08
N ASN A 134 -2.53 13.39 -11.28
CA ASN A 134 -1.87 14.38 -12.13
C ASN A 134 -2.24 14.20 -13.62
N GLU A 135 -2.38 12.97 -14.11
CA GLU A 135 -2.86 12.68 -15.47
C GLU A 135 -4.30 13.16 -15.67
N ILE A 136 -5.19 12.87 -14.72
CA ILE A 136 -6.60 13.33 -14.75
C ILE A 136 -6.67 14.86 -14.72
N PHE A 137 -5.85 15.52 -13.89
CA PHE A 137 -5.79 16.98 -13.84
C PHE A 137 -5.36 17.59 -15.18
N ALA A 138 -4.38 16.96 -15.86
CA ALA A 138 -3.93 17.37 -17.17
C ALA A 138 -5.03 17.18 -18.24
N GLU A 139 -5.78 16.07 -18.20
CA GLU A 139 -6.90 15.80 -19.12
C GLU A 139 -8.05 16.80 -18.93
N LEU A 140 -8.39 17.10 -17.67
CA LEU A 140 -9.48 18.02 -17.33
C LEU A 140 -9.07 19.50 -17.39
N LEU A 141 -7.78 19.79 -17.64
CA LEU A 141 -7.22 21.14 -17.61
C LEU A 141 -7.47 21.88 -16.27
N ILE A 142 -7.40 21.14 -15.16
CA ILE A 142 -7.53 21.69 -13.81
C ILE A 142 -6.23 21.53 -13.03
N THR A 143 -6.01 22.38 -12.03
CA THR A 143 -4.83 22.32 -11.15
C THR A 143 -5.19 22.07 -9.69
N GLU A 144 -6.48 22.04 -9.37
CA GLU A 144 -7.00 21.78 -8.04
C GLU A 144 -8.36 21.08 -8.09
N PHE A 145 -8.63 20.28 -7.06
CA PHE A 145 -9.89 19.59 -6.85
C PHE A 145 -10.21 19.54 -5.36
N GLU A 146 -11.47 19.77 -4.99
CA GLU A 146 -11.98 19.61 -3.63
C GLU A 146 -13.27 18.80 -3.67
N GLY A 147 -13.31 17.73 -2.87
CA GLY A 147 -14.46 16.85 -2.75
C GLY A 147 -14.62 16.30 -1.34
N SER A 148 -15.57 15.39 -1.15
CA SER A 148 -15.85 14.78 0.16
C SER A 148 -14.66 14.02 0.75
N ALA A 149 -13.74 13.54 -0.10
CA ALA A 149 -12.52 12.83 0.30
C ALA A 149 -11.32 13.76 0.58
N GLY A 150 -11.47 15.07 0.41
CA GLY A 150 -10.42 16.07 0.68
C GLY A 150 -10.02 16.90 -0.54
N LYS A 151 -8.83 17.51 -0.46
CA LYS A 151 -8.29 18.44 -1.47
C LYS A 151 -7.05 17.88 -2.15
N ALA A 152 -6.94 18.07 -3.46
CA ALA A 152 -5.75 17.79 -4.26
C ALA A 152 -5.37 19.04 -5.07
N ARG A 153 -4.07 19.33 -5.17
CA ARG A 153 -3.56 20.47 -5.96
C ARG A 153 -2.20 20.15 -6.57
N VAL A 154 -1.96 20.66 -7.77
CA VAL A 154 -0.63 20.68 -8.38
C VAL A 154 0.08 21.95 -7.92
N ALA A 155 1.28 21.80 -7.35
CA ALA A 155 2.06 22.94 -6.88
C ALA A 155 2.73 23.67 -8.06
N ASN A 156 2.82 25.00 -7.96
CA ASN A 156 3.57 25.81 -8.93
C ASN A 156 5.06 25.41 -8.93
N ALA A 157 5.67 25.43 -10.12
CA ALA A 157 7.10 25.26 -10.25
C ALA A 157 7.85 26.36 -9.46
N TYR A 158 8.87 25.98 -8.69
CA TYR A 158 9.70 26.91 -7.93
C TYR A 158 11.17 26.52 -7.99
N THR A 159 12.05 27.53 -7.86
CA THR A 159 13.50 27.30 -7.75
C THR A 159 13.90 27.32 -6.28
N ARG A 160 14.64 26.30 -5.84
CA ARG A 160 15.22 26.25 -4.50
C ARG A 160 16.71 26.59 -4.57
N VAL A 161 17.13 27.61 -3.82
CA VAL A 161 18.55 27.94 -3.63
C VAL A 161 18.96 27.59 -2.21
N SER A 162 20.02 26.80 -2.05
CA SER A 162 20.63 26.46 -0.76
C SER A 162 22.14 26.57 -0.84
N TYR A 163 22.77 27.00 0.24
CA TYR A 163 24.23 27.07 0.35
C TYR A 163 24.77 25.83 1.09
N ASP A 164 25.85 25.24 0.59
CA ASP A 164 26.53 24.13 1.26
C ASP A 164 27.25 24.62 2.51
N THR A 165 26.87 24.05 3.66
CA THR A 165 27.48 24.37 4.95
C THR A 165 28.99 24.11 4.95
N LYS A 166 29.48 23.05 4.29
CA LYS A 166 30.92 22.75 4.25
C LYS A 166 31.69 23.78 3.43
N GLY A 167 31.14 24.22 2.29
CA GLY A 167 31.66 25.30 1.48
C GLY A 167 31.71 26.63 2.24
N LEU A 168 30.66 26.98 2.98
CA LEU A 168 30.63 28.16 3.84
C LEU A 168 31.67 28.09 4.97
N ASP A 169 31.83 26.92 5.60
CA ASP A 169 32.85 26.70 6.63
C ASP A 169 34.29 26.74 6.07
N LYS A 170 34.48 26.31 4.82
CA LYS A 170 35.75 26.47 4.11
C LYS A 170 36.05 27.94 3.81
N LEU A 171 35.06 28.67 3.29
CA LEU A 171 35.19 30.11 2.99
C LEU A 171 35.51 30.92 4.25
N ALA A 172 34.84 30.62 5.37
CA ALA A 172 35.11 31.26 6.66
C ALA A 172 36.54 31.02 7.18
N ARG A 173 37.17 29.90 6.82
CA ARG A 173 38.57 29.59 7.18
C ARG A 173 39.58 30.28 6.27
N GLU A 174 39.34 30.28 4.96
CA GLU A 174 40.26 30.85 3.96
C GLU A 174 40.20 32.37 3.93
N ARG A 175 39.07 32.96 4.34
CA ARG A 175 38.81 34.39 4.34
C ARG A 175 38.28 34.84 5.71
N PRO A 176 39.17 35.27 6.62
CA PRO A 176 38.79 35.65 7.98
C PRO A 176 37.76 36.80 8.05
N ASP A 177 37.82 37.72 7.09
CA ASP A 177 36.85 38.81 6.91
C ASP A 177 35.43 38.27 6.68
N LEU A 178 35.30 37.27 5.79
CA LEU A 178 34.02 36.61 5.53
C LEU A 178 33.61 35.69 6.69
N GLY A 179 34.57 35.07 7.38
CA GLY A 179 34.30 34.26 8.57
C GLY A 179 33.62 35.05 9.68
N LEU A 180 34.03 36.30 9.91
CA LEU A 180 33.39 37.21 10.87
C LEU A 180 31.95 37.53 10.47
N VAL A 181 31.71 37.81 9.19
CA VAL A 181 30.37 38.08 8.65
C VAL A 181 29.48 36.84 8.73
N LEU A 182 29.99 35.66 8.40
CA LEU A 182 29.21 34.42 8.42
C LEU A 182 28.86 33.99 9.86
N LYS A 183 29.74 34.26 10.82
CA LYS A 183 29.53 33.92 12.23
C LYS A 183 28.26 34.55 12.81
N GLN A 184 27.90 35.77 12.40
CA GLN A 184 26.69 36.46 12.89
C GLN A 184 25.39 35.79 12.43
N TYR A 185 25.44 35.02 11.33
CA TYR A 185 24.28 34.31 10.76
C TYR A 185 24.31 32.80 11.03
N ARG A 186 25.39 32.28 11.62
CA ARG A 186 25.52 30.86 11.93
C ARG A 186 24.58 30.47 13.06
N LYS A 187 23.63 29.59 12.75
CA LYS A 187 22.76 28.95 13.74
C LYS A 187 23.20 27.50 13.90
N THR A 188 23.50 27.09 15.14
CA THR A 188 23.84 25.71 15.46
C THR A 188 22.74 25.13 16.34
N THR A 189 22.20 23.99 15.94
CA THR A 189 21.26 23.21 16.75
C THR A 189 21.87 21.84 16.97
N GLY A 190 22.03 21.44 18.23
CA GLY A 190 22.45 20.09 18.57
C GLY A 190 21.31 19.13 18.28
N VAL A 191 21.55 18.11 17.45
CA VAL A 191 20.59 17.04 17.19
C VAL A 191 21.10 15.78 17.89
N PRO A 192 20.29 15.11 18.74
CA PRO A 192 20.67 13.83 19.34
C PRO A 192 21.01 12.80 18.27
N GLY A 193 21.98 11.92 18.59
CA GLY A 193 22.27 10.77 17.73
C GLY A 193 21.05 9.84 17.63
N SER A 194 20.78 9.33 16.44
CA SER A 194 19.68 8.39 16.17
C SER A 194 20.23 7.05 15.68
N VAL A 195 19.59 5.95 16.08
CA VAL A 195 19.89 4.61 15.55
C VAL A 195 19.55 4.57 14.05
N ARG A 196 20.41 3.93 13.25
CA ARG A 196 20.17 3.66 11.83
C ARG A 196 20.09 2.15 11.63
N ILE A 197 18.98 1.69 11.10
CA ILE A 197 18.76 0.32 10.64
C ILE A 197 18.69 0.40 9.12
N GLY A 198 19.46 -0.44 8.43
CA GLY A 198 19.59 -0.47 6.97
C GLY A 198 19.45 -1.87 6.43
#